data_AF-A0A1G8RR97-F1
#
_entry.id   AF-A0A1G8RR97-F1
#
_cell.length_a   1.000
_cell.length_b   1.000
_cell.length_c   1.000
_cell.angle_alpha   90.00
_cell.angle_beta   90.00
_cell.angle_gamma   90.00
#
_symmetry.space_group_name_H-M   'P 1'
#
loop_
_entity.id
_entity.type
_entity.pdbx_description
1 polymer ?
#
loop_
_entity_poly.entity_id
_entity_poly.type
_entity_poly.pdbx_seq_one_letter_code
_entity_poly.pdbx_strand_id
1 'polypeptide(L)'
;MKGPGLCLGLLLAAGPGAADSDAALRCAAFWQASADIRRASPGYGISPATSEALADDFRARITTPDDAAFAREREGFRLLHRGVLRGDRQSRDLAERIAARCDGLLRAE
;
A
#
# COMPACT_ATOMS: atom_id res chain seq x y z
N MET A 1 -40.80 13.30 -33.62
CA MET A 1 -39.87 13.88 -32.63
C MET A 1 -39.59 12.83 -31.57
N LYS A 2 -38.33 12.47 -31.33
CA LYS A 2 -37.89 11.30 -30.55
C LYS A 2 -36.76 11.74 -29.61
N GLY A 3 -36.88 11.43 -28.31
CA GLY A 3 -35.88 11.61 -27.24
C GLY A 3 -36.25 12.70 -26.22
N PRO A 4 -35.74 12.68 -24.97
CA PRO A 4 -34.78 11.77 -24.31
C PRO A 4 -35.45 10.99 -23.13
N GLY A 5 -34.93 9.91 -22.54
CA GLY A 5 -33.59 9.73 -21.98
C GLY A 5 -33.64 10.03 -20.48
N LEU A 6 -33.70 9.00 -19.64
CA LEU A 6 -33.61 9.13 -18.18
C LEU A 6 -32.83 7.93 -17.61
N CYS A 7 -31.53 7.92 -17.88
CA CYS A 7 -30.56 7.18 -17.10
C CYS A 7 -30.36 7.96 -15.79
N LEU A 8 -31.17 7.66 -14.78
CA LEU A 8 -30.97 8.19 -13.43
C LEU A 8 -29.77 7.46 -12.81
N GLY A 9 -28.60 8.10 -12.89
CA GLY A 9 -27.35 7.61 -12.35
C GLY A 9 -27.38 7.59 -10.82
N LEU A 10 -27.27 6.38 -10.26
CA LEU A 10 -26.80 6.17 -8.88
C LEU A 10 -25.30 6.48 -8.84
N LEU A 11 -24.95 7.73 -8.57
CA LEU A 11 -23.59 8.09 -8.17
C LEU A 11 -23.40 7.65 -6.71
N LEU A 12 -22.74 6.51 -6.53
CA LEU A 12 -22.28 6.05 -5.23
C LEU A 12 -21.35 7.12 -4.62
N ALA A 13 -21.77 7.69 -3.50
CA ALA A 13 -20.92 8.48 -2.63
C ALA A 13 -19.91 7.55 -1.93
N ALA A 14 -18.83 7.19 -2.62
CA ALA A 14 -17.63 6.69 -1.96
C ALA A 14 -17.01 7.88 -1.22
N GLY A 15 -17.25 7.97 0.08
CA GLY A 15 -16.66 9.02 0.92
C GLY A 15 -15.13 8.94 0.91
N PRO A 16 -14.42 10.08 0.99
CA PRO A 16 -12.96 10.14 0.94
C PRO A 16 -12.27 9.22 1.96
N GLY A 17 -12.87 9.04 3.15
CA GLY A 17 -12.27 8.22 4.22
C GLY A 17 -12.07 6.74 3.90
N ALA A 18 -12.90 6.13 3.04
CA ALA A 18 -12.72 4.71 2.70
C ALA A 18 -11.57 4.48 1.70
N ALA A 19 -11.40 5.40 0.75
CA ALA A 19 -10.30 5.35 -0.22
C ALA A 19 -8.95 5.61 0.45
N ASP A 20 -8.91 6.56 1.40
CA ASP A 20 -7.71 6.88 2.16
C ASP A 20 -7.32 5.73 3.11
N SER A 21 -8.31 5.08 3.73
CA SER A 21 -8.06 3.91 4.59
C SER A 21 -7.56 2.69 3.81
N ASP A 22 -8.05 2.44 2.59
CA ASP A 22 -7.52 1.37 1.72
C ASP A 22 -6.07 1.67 1.31
N ALA A 23 -5.79 2.90 0.89
CA ALA A 23 -4.43 3.32 0.53
C ALA A 23 -3.46 3.19 1.70
N ALA A 24 -3.87 3.60 2.91
CA ALA A 24 -3.10 3.45 4.14
C ALA A 24 -2.83 1.97 4.46
N LEU A 25 -3.85 1.10 4.35
CA LEU A 25 -3.69 -0.35 4.57
C LEU A 25 -2.65 -0.96 3.64
N ARG A 26 -2.68 -0.60 2.35
CA ARG A 26 -1.73 -1.11 1.36
C ARG A 26 -0.31 -0.62 1.63
N CYS A 27 -0.14 0.64 2.02
CA CYS A 27 1.18 1.18 2.41
C CYS A 27 1.71 0.55 3.70
N ALA A 28 0.85 0.35 4.70
CA ALA A 28 1.22 -0.38 5.92
C ALA A 28 1.70 -1.81 5.58
N ALA A 29 0.95 -2.52 4.73
CA ALA A 29 1.30 -3.87 4.31
C ALA A 29 2.62 -3.93 3.52
N PHE A 30 2.86 -2.96 2.62
CA PHE A 30 4.08 -2.85 1.84
C PHE A 30 5.32 -2.66 2.71
N TRP A 31 5.27 -1.73 3.66
CA TRP A 31 6.39 -1.45 4.56
C TRP A 31 6.63 -2.58 5.56
N GLN A 32 5.56 -3.19 6.08
CA GLN A 32 5.68 -4.38 6.94
C GLN A 32 6.33 -5.56 6.19
N ALA A 33 5.94 -5.80 4.94
CA ALA A 33 6.56 -6.83 4.11
C ALA A 33 8.05 -6.53 3.84
N SER A 34 8.41 -5.25 3.66
CA SER A 34 9.80 -4.84 3.52
C SER A 34 10.62 -5.14 4.78
N ALA A 35 10.09 -4.81 5.96
CA ALA A 35 10.72 -5.12 7.24
C ALA A 35 10.98 -6.61 7.41
N ASP A 36 9.97 -7.45 7.13
CA ASP A 36 10.10 -8.90 7.22
C ASP A 36 11.23 -9.47 6.36
N ILE A 37 11.31 -9.00 5.11
CA ILE A 37 12.32 -9.45 4.16
C ILE A 37 13.71 -8.98 4.58
N ARG A 38 13.84 -7.74 5.06
CA ARG A 38 15.12 -7.17 5.53
C ARG A 38 15.63 -7.86 6.80
N ARG A 39 14.75 -8.24 7.73
CA ARG A 39 15.15 -9.08 8.89
C ARG A 39 15.75 -10.41 8.46
N ALA A 40 15.19 -11.02 7.41
CA ALA A 40 15.68 -12.27 6.85
C ALA A 40 16.88 -12.10 5.89
N SER A 41 17.32 -10.87 5.60
CA SER A 41 18.41 -10.57 4.66
C SER A 41 19.21 -9.33 5.11
N PRO A 42 20.10 -9.48 6.11
CA PRO A 42 20.88 -8.38 6.65
C PRO A 42 21.79 -7.74 5.59
N GLY A 43 21.91 -6.40 5.61
CA GLY A 43 22.89 -5.66 4.80
C GLY A 43 22.37 -4.98 3.52
N TYR A 44 21.06 -4.95 3.28
CA TYR A 44 20.47 -4.35 2.07
C TYR A 44 19.44 -3.25 2.39
N GLY A 45 19.70 -2.00 1.98
CA GLY A 45 18.76 -0.85 1.99
C GLY A 45 18.45 -0.24 3.38
N ILE A 46 17.26 0.35 3.56
CA ILE A 46 16.78 0.89 4.85
C ILE A 46 16.73 -0.20 5.94
N SER A 47 16.88 0.21 7.20
CA SER A 47 16.83 -0.73 8.33
C SER A 47 15.43 -1.34 8.47
N PRO A 48 15.29 -2.59 8.98
CA PRO A 48 13.99 -3.17 9.29
C PRO A 48 13.15 -2.28 10.22
N ALA A 49 13.78 -1.65 11.21
CA ALA A 49 13.13 -0.74 12.15
C ALA A 49 12.52 0.48 11.45
N THR A 50 13.21 1.03 10.44
CA THR A 50 12.66 2.13 9.62
C THR A 50 11.43 1.69 8.84
N SER A 51 11.45 0.48 8.26
CA SER A 51 10.27 -0.06 7.57
C SER A 51 9.11 -0.35 8.51
N GLU A 52 9.38 -0.81 9.73
CA GLU A 52 8.34 -1.00 10.75
C GLU A 52 7.71 0.32 11.17
N ALA A 53 8.50 1.35 11.44
CA ALA A 53 7.98 2.67 11.79
C ALA A 53 7.05 3.23 10.70
N LEU A 54 7.45 3.13 9.44
CA LEU A 54 6.59 3.54 8.32
C LEU A 54 5.29 2.70 8.25
N ALA A 55 5.37 1.41 8.52
CA ALA A 55 4.18 0.56 8.55
C ALA A 55 3.21 1.00 9.66
N ASP A 56 3.73 1.29 10.85
CA ASP A 56 2.96 1.75 12.00
C ASP A 56 2.31 3.12 11.76
N ASP A 57 3.04 4.06 11.13
CA ASP A 57 2.51 5.38 10.74
C ASP A 57 1.29 5.26 9.83
N PHE A 58 1.31 4.30 8.89
CA PHE A 58 0.14 4.03 8.04
C PHE A 58 -0.96 3.27 8.79
N ARG A 59 -0.64 2.32 9.68
CA ARG A 59 -1.65 1.63 10.49
C ARG A 59 -2.45 2.59 11.36
N ALA A 60 -1.81 3.64 11.89
CA ALA A 60 -2.47 4.67 12.69
C ALA A 60 -3.51 5.49 11.90
N ARG A 61 -3.44 5.49 10.56
CA ARG A 61 -4.35 6.21 9.66
C ARG A 61 -5.55 5.37 9.21
N ILE A 62 -5.56 4.07 9.53
CA ILE A 62 -6.63 3.16 9.14
C ILE A 62 -7.81 3.37 10.09
N THR A 63 -8.92 3.92 9.59
CA THR A 63 -10.13 4.15 10.40
C THR A 63 -10.94 2.89 10.63
N THR A 64 -10.83 1.92 9.70
CA THR A 64 -11.55 0.65 9.75
C THR A 64 -10.54 -0.49 9.61
N PRO A 65 -10.11 -1.13 10.71
CA PRO A 65 -9.17 -2.23 10.65
C PRO A 65 -9.72 -3.40 9.81
N ASP A 66 -8.90 -3.87 8.86
CA ASP A 66 -9.15 -5.10 8.11
C ASP A 66 -7.87 -5.95 8.10
N ASP A 67 -7.70 -6.74 9.15
CA ASP A 67 -6.51 -7.59 9.32
C ASP A 67 -6.41 -8.66 8.22
N ALA A 68 -7.53 -9.11 7.67
CA ALA A 68 -7.54 -10.09 6.59
C ALA A 68 -7.04 -9.47 5.28
N ALA A 69 -7.50 -8.26 4.93
CA ALA A 69 -6.96 -7.53 3.78
C ALA A 69 -5.49 -7.17 3.98
N PHE A 70 -5.10 -6.69 5.17
CA PHE A 70 -3.71 -6.40 5.49
C PHE A 70 -2.81 -7.64 5.31
N ALA A 71 -3.22 -8.80 5.82
CA ALA A 71 -2.47 -10.04 5.68
C ALA A 71 -2.31 -10.46 4.20
N ARG A 72 -3.37 -10.32 3.39
CA ARG A 72 -3.32 -10.62 1.95
C ARG A 72 -2.36 -9.68 1.20
N GLU A 73 -2.47 -8.37 1.41
CA GLU A 73 -1.58 -7.39 0.77
C GLU A 73 -0.13 -7.62 1.20
N ARG A 74 0.11 -7.89 2.49
CA ARG A 74 1.45 -8.15 3.03
C ARG A 74 2.11 -9.35 2.34
N GLU A 75 1.38 -10.44 2.13
CA GLU A 75 1.94 -11.60 1.42
C GLU A 75 2.27 -11.27 -0.05
N GLY A 76 1.39 -10.53 -0.74
CA GLY A 76 1.66 -10.04 -2.08
C GLY A 76 2.94 -9.20 -2.16
N PHE A 77 3.13 -8.28 -1.21
CA PHE A 77 4.33 -7.45 -1.14
C PHE A 77 5.58 -8.22 -0.68
N ARG A 78 5.46 -9.31 0.09
CA ARG A 78 6.61 -10.18 0.39
C ARG A 78 7.15 -10.82 -0.89
N LEU A 79 6.28 -11.24 -1.81
CA LEU A 79 6.70 -11.76 -3.12
C LEU A 79 7.41 -10.68 -3.94
N LEU A 80 6.88 -9.45 -3.95
CA LEU A 80 7.52 -8.30 -4.60
C LEU A 80 8.93 -8.04 -4.05
N HIS A 81 9.08 -7.93 -2.72
CA HIS A 81 10.37 -7.65 -2.08
C HIS A 81 11.37 -8.80 -2.26
N ARG A 82 10.92 -10.06 -2.35
CA ARG A 82 11.80 -11.18 -2.76
C ARG A 82 12.32 -11.01 -4.20
N GLY A 83 11.49 -10.49 -5.10
CA GLY A 83 11.91 -10.13 -6.46
C GLY A 83 13.00 -9.05 -6.44
N VAL A 84 12.79 -7.99 -5.65
CA VAL A 84 13.78 -6.92 -5.44
C VAL A 84 15.13 -7.46 -4.98
N LEU A 85 15.13 -8.33 -3.95
CA LEU A 85 16.34 -8.97 -3.43
C LEU A 85 17.06 -9.83 -4.47
N ARG A 86 16.31 -10.54 -5.31
CA ARG A 86 16.87 -11.34 -6.42
C ARG A 86 17.38 -10.51 -7.59
N GLY A 87 17.24 -9.19 -7.52
CA GLY A 87 17.69 -8.28 -8.56
C GLY A 87 16.76 -8.16 -9.75
N ASP A 88 15.51 -8.60 -9.62
CA ASP A 88 14.51 -8.42 -10.66
C ASP A 88 14.19 -6.93 -10.86
N ARG A 89 14.46 -6.43 -12.06
CA ARG A 89 14.26 -5.02 -12.41
C ARG A 89 12.79 -4.62 -12.34
N GLN A 90 11.88 -5.49 -12.80
CA GLN A 90 10.46 -5.17 -12.78
C GLN A 90 9.93 -5.02 -11.35
N SER A 91 10.35 -5.90 -10.45
CA SER A 91 10.03 -5.82 -9.03
C SER A 91 10.60 -4.56 -8.38
N ARG A 92 11.83 -4.15 -8.73
CA ARG A 92 12.43 -2.90 -8.25
C ARG A 92 11.61 -1.68 -8.69
N ASP A 93 11.36 -1.56 -10.00
CA ASP A 93 10.60 -0.45 -10.55
C ASP A 93 9.19 -0.37 -9.94
N LEU A 94 8.55 -1.52 -9.70
CA LEU A 94 7.24 -1.57 -9.05
C LEU A 94 7.31 -1.16 -7.57
N ALA A 95 8.30 -1.66 -6.82
CA ALA A 95 8.48 -1.31 -5.42
C ALA A 95 8.78 0.19 -5.25
N GLU A 96 9.59 0.78 -6.12
CA GLU A 96 9.89 2.22 -6.12
C GLU A 96 8.65 3.07 -6.37
N ARG A 97 7.80 2.70 -7.34
CA ARG A 97 6.53 3.40 -7.59
C ARG A 97 5.57 3.32 -6.40
N ILE A 98 5.51 2.16 -5.73
CA ILE A 98 4.66 2.00 -4.54
C ILE A 98 5.21 2.84 -3.40
N ALA A 99 6.53 2.80 -3.15
CA ALA A 99 7.16 3.62 -2.13
C ALA A 99 6.90 5.11 -2.38
N ALA A 100 7.08 5.59 -3.62
CA ALA A 100 6.79 6.98 -3.99
C ALA A 100 5.33 7.37 -3.77
N ARG A 101 4.39 6.45 -4.02
CA ARG A 101 2.96 6.67 -3.72
C ARG A 101 2.72 6.79 -2.23
N CYS A 102 3.32 5.92 -1.42
CA CYS A 102 3.22 5.99 0.04
C CYS A 102 3.83 7.29 0.57
N ASP A 103 5.01 7.70 0.08
CA ASP A 103 5.60 9.00 0.43
C ASP A 103 4.68 10.18 0.10
N GLY A 104 3.94 10.10 -1.01
CA GLY A 104 2.93 11.10 -1.36
C GLY A 104 1.80 11.20 -0.34
N LEU A 105 1.36 10.08 0.23
CA LEU A 105 0.33 10.03 1.27
C LEU A 105 0.81 10.58 2.61
N LEU A 106 2.10 10.44 2.92
CA LEU A 106 2.70 11.04 4.13
C LEU A 106 2.81 12.57 4.05
N ARG A 107 2.87 13.14 2.84
CA ARG A 107 3.03 14.58 2.60
C ARG A 107 1.73 15.33 2.32
N ALA A 108 0.62 14.62 2.13
CA ALA A 108 -0.68 15.21 1.80
C ALA A 108 -1.43 15.78 3.04
N GLU A 109 -0.71 15.95 4.15
CA GLU A 109 -1.16 16.51 5.44
C GLU A 109 -0.52 17.89 5.65
#